data_AF-A0A968ULA1-F1
#
_entry.id   AF-A0A968ULA1-F1
#
_cell.length_a   1.000
_cell.length_b   1.000
_cell.length_c   1.000
_cell.angle_alpha   90.00
_cell.angle_beta   90.00
_cell.angle_gamma   90.00
#
_symmetry.space_group_name_H-M   'P 1'
#
loop_
_entity.id
_entity.type
_entity.pdbx_description
1 polymer ?
#
loop_
_entity_poly.entity_id
_entity_poly.type
_entity_poly.pdbx_seq_one_letter_code
_entity_poly.pdbx_strand_id
1 'polypeptide(L)'
;MIHPDTDLKIEAQTIHVIPEKETREANALHGTMRNLIANMVTGVSSGFERILEVNGIGYRVEAKDNTLTLNLGYSHPIQFPVPKGITASVDKII
;
A
#
# COMPACT_ATOMS: atom_id res chain seq x y z
N MET A 1 -11.76 -2.74 11.71
CA MET A 1 -12.65 -3.86 11.31
C MET A 1 -11.87 -5.14 11.57
N ILE A 2 -12.35 -5.97 12.50
CA ILE A 2 -11.80 -7.30 12.82
C ILE A 2 -12.84 -8.31 12.33
N HIS A 3 -12.42 -9.43 11.75
CA HIS A 3 -13.36 -10.43 11.26
C HIS A 3 -13.99 -11.19 12.44
N PRO A 4 -15.29 -11.51 12.45
CA PRO A 4 -15.94 -12.20 13.58
C PRO A 4 -15.37 -13.57 13.95
N ASP A 5 -14.58 -14.20 13.07
CA ASP A 5 -13.92 -15.49 13.32
C ASP A 5 -12.50 -15.33 13.90
N THR A 6 -12.08 -14.09 14.18
CA THR A 6 -10.79 -13.79 14.81
C THR A 6 -10.96 -12.79 15.96
N ASP A 7 -10.25 -13.05 17.05
CA ASP A 7 -10.15 -12.16 18.20
C ASP A 7 -8.75 -11.53 18.29
N LEU A 8 -8.65 -10.41 18.99
CA LEU A 8 -7.40 -9.69 19.23
C LEU A 8 -7.14 -9.52 20.72
N LYS A 9 -5.99 -10.01 21.17
CA LYS A 9 -5.48 -9.77 22.52
C LYS A 9 -4.25 -8.88 22.45
N ILE A 10 -4.34 -7.70 23.06
CA ILE A 10 -3.26 -6.71 23.12
C ILE A 10 -2.56 -6.85 24.47
N GLU A 11 -1.28 -7.19 24.46
CA GLU A 11 -0.45 -7.34 25.66
C GLU A 11 0.79 -6.46 25.53
N ALA A 12 0.89 -5.38 26.32
CA ALA A 12 2.04 -4.47 26.36
C ALA A 12 2.60 -4.06 24.97
N GLN A 13 3.55 -4.83 24.42
CA GLN A 13 4.22 -4.58 23.14
C GLN A 13 3.86 -5.58 22.02
N THR A 14 2.97 -6.52 22.28
CA THR A 14 2.54 -7.56 21.34
C THR A 14 1.03 -7.55 21.12
N ILE A 15 0.64 -7.85 19.88
CA ILE A 15 -0.76 -8.07 19.52
C ILE A 15 -0.87 -9.52 19.07
N HIS A 16 -1.68 -10.30 19.78
CA HIS A 16 -2.01 -11.67 19.44
C HIS A 16 -3.32 -11.68 18.67
N VAL A 17 -3.32 -12.33 17.50
CA VAL A 17 -4.54 -12.66 16.76
C VAL A 17 -4.88 -14.11 17.09
N ILE A 18 -6.12 -14.39 17.45
CA ILE A 18 -6.57 -15.71 17.89
C ILE A 18 -7.75 -16.13 17.01
N PRO A 19 -7.74 -17.31 16.38
CA PRO A 19 -8.92 -17.82 15.70
C PRO A 19 -9.99 -18.22 16.72
N GLU A 20 -11.25 -17.87 16.47
CA GLU A 20 -12.39 -18.20 17.35
C GLU A 20 -12.77 -19.69 17.28
N LYS A 21 -12.42 -20.37 16.20
CA LYS A 21 -12.73 -21.79 15.96
C LYS A 21 -11.59 -22.48 15.22
N GLU A 22 -11.44 -23.78 15.43
CA GLU A 22 -10.49 -24.63 14.69
C GLU A 22 -11.07 -25.08 13.33
N THR A 23 -11.54 -24.13 12.52
CA THR A 23 -11.99 -24.41 11.14
C THR A 23 -10.94 -23.97 10.13
N ARG A 24 -11.01 -24.53 8.92
CA ARG A 24 -10.10 -24.15 7.84
C ARG A 24 -10.24 -22.67 7.49
N GLU A 25 -11.47 -22.17 7.51
CA GLU A 25 -11.82 -20.79 7.22
C GLU A 25 -11.27 -19.83 8.29
N ALA A 26 -11.49 -20.12 9.58
CA ALA A 26 -10.97 -19.30 10.67
C ALA A 26 -9.44 -19.26 10.68
N ASN A 27 -8.77 -20.38 10.37
CA ASN A 27 -7.32 -20.45 10.25
C ASN A 27 -6.77 -19.59 9.09
N ALA A 28 -7.45 -19.59 7.93
CA ALA A 28 -7.07 -18.73 6.80
C ALA A 28 -7.23 -17.24 7.13
N LEU A 29 -8.29 -16.90 7.85
CA LEU A 29 -8.58 -15.52 8.27
C LEU A 29 -7.63 -15.04 9.37
N HIS A 30 -7.21 -15.91 10.28
CA HIS A 30 -6.22 -15.60 11.30
C HIS A 30 -4.92 -15.07 10.70
N GLY A 31 -4.36 -15.77 9.70
CA GLY A 31 -3.14 -15.33 9.01
C GLY A 31 -3.32 -13.99 8.28
N THR A 32 -4.46 -13.83 7.61
CA THR A 32 -4.79 -12.58 6.91
C THR A 32 -4.88 -11.40 7.88
N MET A 33 -5.61 -11.55 8.99
CA MET A 33 -5.80 -10.49 9.98
C MET A 33 -4.48 -10.09 10.65
N ARG A 34 -3.65 -11.08 11.01
CA ARG A 34 -2.31 -10.85 11.55
C ARG A 34 -1.43 -10.04 10.61
N ASN A 35 -1.45 -10.35 9.30
CA ASN A 35 -0.69 -9.60 8.31
C ASN A 35 -1.22 -8.17 8.11
N LEU A 36 -2.55 -7.98 8.09
CA LEU A 36 -3.14 -6.65 7.99
C LEU A 36 -2.74 -5.77 9.18
N ILE A 37 -2.78 -6.29 10.41
CA ILE A 37 -2.35 -5.55 11.60
C ILE A 37 -0.88 -5.20 11.55
N ALA A 38 -0.03 -6.17 11.20
CA ALA A 38 1.40 -5.94 11.05
C ALA A 38 1.67 -4.83 10.02
N ASN A 39 0.98 -4.85 8.87
CA ASN A 39 1.11 -3.82 7.84
C ASN A 39 0.62 -2.44 8.31
N MET A 40 -0.43 -2.37 9.12
CA MET A 40 -0.88 -1.10 9.71
C MET A 40 0.18 -0.51 10.65
N VAL A 41 0.80 -1.34 11.50
CA VAL A 41 1.88 -0.91 12.42
C VAL A 41 3.11 -0.45 11.63
N THR A 42 3.55 -1.24 10.64
CA THR A 42 4.65 -0.84 9.75
C THR A 42 4.34 0.45 9.00
N GLY A 43 3.10 0.63 8.55
CA GLY A 43 2.67 1.82 7.84
C GLY A 43 2.78 3.11 8.64
N VAL A 44 2.50 3.09 9.94
CA VAL A 44 2.65 4.28 10.81
C VAL A 44 4.07 4.46 11.35
N SER A 45 4.87 3.39 11.38
CA SER A 45 6.25 3.43 11.89
C SER A 45 7.27 3.79 10.82
N SER A 46 7.20 3.12 9.66
CA SER A 46 8.19 3.21 8.59
C SER A 46 7.59 3.68 7.26
N GLY A 47 6.27 3.57 7.09
CA GLY A 47 5.60 3.89 5.83
C GLY A 47 5.81 2.83 4.75
N PHE A 48 5.39 3.16 3.53
CA PHE A 48 5.53 2.33 2.34
C PHE A 48 6.00 3.17 1.16
N GLU A 49 6.87 2.59 0.35
CA GLU A 49 7.35 3.20 -0.89
C GLU A 49 7.27 2.19 -2.03
N ARG A 50 7.01 2.69 -3.24
CA ARG A 50 7.22 1.93 -4.48
C ARG A 50 7.94 2.79 -5.48
N ILE A 51 9.08 2.29 -5.94
CA ILE A 51 9.86 2.90 -7.01
C ILE A 51 9.41 2.28 -8.33
N LEU A 52 8.98 3.13 -9.27
CA LEU A 52 8.53 2.72 -10.59
C LEU A 52 9.50 3.26 -11.64
N GLU A 53 9.94 2.39 -12.54
CA GLU A 53 10.82 2.75 -13.65
C GLU A 53 10.01 2.93 -14.93
N VAL A 54 10.27 4.02 -15.66
CA VAL A 54 9.57 4.33 -16.91
C VAL A 54 10.53 4.15 -18.08
N ASN A 55 10.27 3.12 -18.88
CA ASN A 55 11.10 2.73 -20.02
C ASN A 55 10.41 3.06 -21.34
N GLY A 56 11.04 3.89 -22.18
CA GLY A 56 10.57 4.20 -23.52
C GLY A 56 11.22 5.46 -24.11
N ILE A 57 11.39 5.47 -25.44
CA ILE A 57 11.97 6.62 -26.14
C ILE A 57 10.98 7.78 -26.09
N GLY A 58 11.43 8.90 -25.52
CA GLY A 58 10.60 10.10 -25.35
C GLY A 58 9.58 10.01 -24.20
N TYR A 59 9.63 8.95 -23.37
CA TYR A 59 8.76 8.85 -22.22
C TYR A 59 9.22 9.82 -21.13
N ARG A 60 8.26 10.58 -20.57
CA ARG A 60 8.53 11.56 -19.53
C ARG A 60 7.41 11.59 -18.52
N VAL A 61 7.79 11.78 -17.27
CA VAL A 61 6.85 11.96 -16.16
C VAL A 61 7.19 13.27 -15.47
N GLU A 62 6.16 14.03 -15.12
CA GLU A 62 6.28 15.29 -14.37
C GLU A 62 5.28 15.28 -13.23
N ALA A 63 5.71 15.64 -12.01
CA ALA A 63 4.82 15.81 -10.87
C ALA A 63 4.54 17.30 -10.66
N LYS A 64 3.26 17.69 -10.69
CA LYS A 64 2.82 19.07 -10.45
C LYS A 64 1.47 19.08 -9.73
N ASP A 65 1.34 19.92 -8.69
CA ASP A 65 0.07 20.17 -7.99
C ASP A 65 -0.70 18.89 -7.62
N ASN A 66 0.01 17.90 -7.05
CA ASN A 66 -0.54 16.60 -6.66
C ASN A 66 -1.10 15.77 -7.85
N THR A 67 -0.61 16.03 -9.07
CA THR A 67 -0.96 15.31 -10.30
C THR A 67 0.32 14.89 -11.03
N LEU A 68 0.38 13.64 -11.48
CA LEU A 68 1.42 13.14 -12.36
C LEU A 68 0.99 13.32 -13.81
N THR A 69 1.78 14.04 -14.60
CA THR A 69 1.62 14.14 -16.05
C THR A 69 2.53 13.11 -16.72
N LEU A 70 1.93 12.13 -17.38
CA LEU A 70 2.61 11.01 -18.01
C LEU A 70 2.57 11.19 -19.53
N ASN A 71 3.74 11.36 -20.15
CA ASN A 71 3.93 11.39 -21.60
C ASN A 71 4.50 10.04 -22.04
N LEU A 72 3.63 9.11 -22.44
CA LEU A 72 4.01 7.71 -22.74
C LEU A 72 3.81 7.36 -24.23
N GLY A 73 3.92 8.35 -25.12
CA GLY A 73 3.74 8.16 -26.56
C GLY A 73 2.27 8.08 -27.04
N TYR A 74 1.31 8.40 -26.16
CA TYR A 74 -0.08 8.66 -26.57
C TYR A 74 -0.19 10.02 -27.27
N SER A 75 -1.27 10.23 -28.04
CA SER A 75 -1.52 11.49 -28.74
C SER A 75 -1.65 12.72 -27.83
N HIS A 76 -1.99 12.50 -26.56
CA HIS A 76 -2.09 13.54 -25.54
C HIS A 76 -1.48 13.05 -24.21
N PRO A 77 -0.98 13.96 -23.35
CA PRO A 77 -0.50 13.61 -22.01
C PRO A 77 -1.60 13.06 -21.12
N ILE A 78 -1.28 12.09 -20.26
CA ILE A 78 -2.20 11.54 -19.26
C ILE A 78 -1.99 12.31 -17.96
N GLN A 79 -3.06 12.91 -17.42
CA GLN A 79 -3.06 13.56 -16.11
C GLN A 79 -3.60 12.58 -15.07
N PHE A 80 -2.75 12.17 -14.14
CA PHE A 80 -3.08 11.21 -13.09
C PHE A 80 -3.07 11.91 -11.72
N PRO A 81 -4.24 12.25 -11.15
CA PRO A 81 -4.31 12.87 -9.84
C PRO A 81 -3.89 11.88 -8.76
N VAL A 82 -2.94 12.27 -7.92
CA VAL A 82 -2.45 11.44 -6.82
C VAL A 82 -3.52 11.40 -5.72
N PRO A 83 -3.96 10.20 -5.28
CA PRO A 83 -4.95 10.08 -4.21
C PRO A 83 -4.49 10.73 -2.91
N LYS A 84 -5.45 11.20 -2.10
CA LYS A 84 -5.16 11.77 -0.78
C LYS A 84 -4.41 10.75 0.10
N GLY A 85 -3.39 11.21 0.81
CA GLY A 85 -2.59 10.38 1.72
C GLY A 85 -1.43 9.64 1.04
N ILE A 86 -1.24 9.82 -0.25
CA ILE A 86 -0.10 9.29 -1.01
C ILE A 86 0.68 10.48 -1.58
N THR A 87 2.01 10.39 -1.55
CA THR A 87 2.90 11.35 -2.20
C THR A 87 3.60 10.66 -3.37
N ALA A 88 3.76 11.38 -4.48
CA ALA A 88 4.55 10.91 -5.61
C ALA A 88 5.65 11.93 -5.93
N SER A 89 6.90 11.47 -5.97
CA SER A 89 8.06 12.22 -6.44
C SER A 89 8.52 11.68 -7.79
N VAL A 90 9.15 12.53 -8.59
CA VAL A 90 9.79 12.12 -9.85
C VAL A 90 11.27 12.39 -9.71
N ASP A 91 12.04 11.31 -9.56
CA ASP A 91 13.49 11.37 -9.61
C ASP A 91 13.97 11.05 -11.02
N LYS A 92 14.78 11.94 -11.58
CA LYS A 92 15.45 11.68 -12.85
C LYS A 92 16.67 10.82 -12.53
N ILE A 93 16.54 9.51 -12.72
CA ILE A 93 17.72 8.63 -12.76
C ILE A 93 18.49 9.07 -14.02
N ILE A 94 19.67 9.66 -13.82
CA ILE A 94 20.58 10.14 -14.86
C ILE A 94 21.23 8.93 -15.55
#